data_AF-A0A8T4N2U0-F1
#
_entry.id   AF-A0A8T4N2U0-F1
#
_cell.length_a   1.000
_cell.length_b   1.000
_cell.length_c   1.000
_cell.angle_alpha   90.00
_cell.angle_beta   90.00
_cell.angle_gamma   90.00
#
_symmetry.space_group_name_H-M   'P 1'
#
loop_
_entity.id
_entity.type
_entity.pdbx_description
1 polymer ?
#
loop_
_entity_poly.entity_id
_entity_poly.type
_entity_poly.pdbx_seq_one_letter_code
_entity_poly.pdbx_strand_id
1 'polypeptide(L)'
;MIKNLIPLSMAESVSYIKNPEVKSFIKKFTNLDEKKAAGLREKLNQLNLIKLNNKHISKLIDLMPEEKEEISRILPDSNLDENEANAIISAIKEFK
;
A
#
# COMPACT_ATOMS: atom_id res chain seq x y z
N MET A 1 -16.14 -20.41 -8.58
CA MET A 1 -14.76 -20.08 -9.04
C MET A 1 -14.53 -18.59 -8.82
N ILE A 2 -13.47 -18.20 -8.12
CA ILE A 2 -13.14 -16.78 -7.93
C ILE A 2 -12.62 -16.23 -9.26
N LYS A 3 -13.22 -15.13 -9.74
CA LYS A 3 -12.87 -14.51 -11.04
C LYS A 3 -11.72 -13.51 -10.94
N ASN A 4 -11.58 -12.83 -9.81
CA ASN A 4 -10.54 -11.84 -9.55
C ASN A 4 -10.30 -11.75 -8.04
N LEU A 5 -9.04 -11.64 -7.63
CA LEU A 5 -8.62 -11.51 -6.24
C LEU A 5 -7.59 -10.39 -6.15
N ILE A 6 -8.01 -9.22 -5.65
CA ILE A 6 -7.14 -8.06 -5.46
C ILE A 6 -7.04 -7.80 -3.95
N PRO A 7 -5.84 -7.97 -3.36
CA PRO A 7 -5.57 -7.52 -2.01
C PRO A 7 -5.79 -6.00 -1.90
N LEU A 8 -6.48 -5.57 -0.83
CA LEU A 8 -6.70 -4.18 -0.50
C LEU A 8 -5.96 -3.84 0.79
N SER A 9 -5.48 -2.60 0.88
CA SER A 9 -5.00 -2.05 2.14
C SER A 9 -6.17 -1.85 3.11
N MET A 10 -5.86 -1.66 4.38
CA MET A 10 -6.81 -1.27 5.41
C MET A 10 -7.57 -0.02 5.01
N ALA A 11 -6.89 1.03 4.53
CA ALA A 11 -7.50 2.28 4.09
C ALA A 11 -8.47 2.09 2.91
N GLU A 12 -8.11 1.24 1.94
CA GLU A 12 -8.96 0.97 0.78
C GLU A 12 -10.20 0.15 1.16
N SER A 13 -10.04 -0.78 2.11
CA SER A 13 -11.12 -1.65 2.58
C SER A 13 -12.26 -0.88 3.23
N VAL A 14 -11.98 0.31 3.78
CA VAL A 14 -12.95 1.18 4.48
C VAL A 14 -14.15 1.55 3.57
N SER A 15 -13.94 1.60 2.25
CA SER A 15 -14.99 1.87 1.25
C SER A 15 -15.98 0.71 1.07
N TYR A 16 -15.56 -0.53 1.37
CA TYR A 16 -16.37 -1.74 1.20
C TYR A 16 -17.07 -2.18 2.50
N ILE A 17 -16.66 -1.62 3.64
CA ILE A 17 -17.18 -2.00 4.95
C ILE A 17 -18.45 -1.21 5.28
N LYS A 18 -19.56 -1.94 5.47
CA LYS A 18 -20.85 -1.37 5.87
C LYS A 18 -20.99 -1.18 7.38
N ASN A 19 -20.29 -1.99 8.18
CA ASN A 19 -20.39 -1.92 9.63
C ASN A 19 -19.59 -0.71 10.17
N PRO A 20 -20.24 0.26 10.86
CA PRO A 20 -19.58 1.47 11.32
C PRO A 20 -18.54 1.23 12.43
N GLU A 21 -18.70 0.21 13.26
CA GLU A 21 -17.75 -0.14 14.32
C GLU A 21 -16.45 -0.67 13.72
N VAL A 22 -16.55 -1.55 12.72
CA VAL A 22 -15.40 -2.08 12.00
C VAL A 22 -14.69 -0.96 11.23
N LYS A 23 -15.46 -0.08 10.56
CA LYS A 23 -14.92 1.09 9.88
C LYS A 23 -14.14 2.00 10.85
N SER A 24 -14.68 2.20 12.07
CA SER A 24 -14.04 3.02 13.10
C SER A 24 -12.81 2.34 13.71
N PHE A 25 -12.83 1.02 13.86
CA PHE A 25 -11.67 0.25 14.32
C PHE A 25 -10.50 0.37 13.34
N ILE A 26 -10.75 0.15 12.05
CA ILE A 26 -9.70 0.22 11.01
C ILE A 26 -9.07 1.61 10.91
N LYS A 27 -9.89 2.67 11.03
CA LYS A 27 -9.39 4.05 11.04
C LYS A 27 -8.40 4.37 12.16
N LYS A 28 -8.26 3.52 13.19
CA LYS A 28 -7.23 3.66 14.22
C LYS A 28 -5.84 3.21 13.76
N PHE A 29 -5.77 2.42 12.68
CA PHE A 29 -4.53 1.83 12.16
C PHE A 29 -4.08 2.44 10.83
N THR A 30 -4.85 3.38 10.28
CA THR A 30 -4.48 4.06 9.05
C THR A 30 -4.74 5.56 9.17
N ASN A 31 -3.73 6.34 8.79
CA ASN A 31 -3.82 7.79 8.72
C ASN A 31 -4.19 8.27 7.31
N LEU A 32 -4.27 7.36 6.33
CA LEU A 32 -4.70 7.67 4.97
C LEU A 32 -6.22 7.58 4.85
N ASP A 33 -6.80 8.55 4.16
CA ASP A 33 -8.19 8.43 3.72
C ASP A 33 -8.29 7.51 2.48
N GLU A 34 -9.52 7.06 2.21
CA GLU A 34 -9.82 6.13 1.11
C GLU A 34 -9.32 6.66 -0.25
N LYS A 35 -9.39 7.98 -0.46
CA LYS A 35 -8.99 8.63 -1.72
C LYS A 35 -7.47 8.69 -1.89
N LYS A 36 -6.73 9.12 -0.87
CA LYS A 36 -5.25 9.11 -0.91
C LYS A 36 -4.73 7.69 -1.09
N ALA A 37 -5.40 6.69 -0.49
CA ALA A 37 -4.97 5.29 -0.61
C ALA A 37 -5.11 4.77 -2.04
N ALA A 38 -6.25 5.06 -2.68
CA ALA A 38 -6.46 4.75 -4.09
C ALA A 38 -5.43 5.46 -5.00
N GLY A 39 -5.17 6.75 -4.75
CA GLY A 39 -4.16 7.51 -5.51
C GLY A 39 -2.74 6.96 -5.33
N LEU A 40 -2.36 6.58 -4.11
CA LEU A 40 -1.06 5.96 -3.84
C LEU A 40 -0.94 4.60 -4.55
N ARG A 41 -2.01 3.78 -4.58
CA ARG A 41 -2.02 2.54 -5.36
C ARG A 41 -1.77 2.80 -6.85
N GLU A 42 -2.46 3.76 -7.43
CA GLU A 42 -2.26 4.14 -8.84
C GLU A 42 -0.82 4.56 -9.10
N LYS A 43 -0.26 5.43 -8.25
CA LYS A 43 1.13 5.87 -8.34
C LYS A 43 2.13 4.71 -8.24
N LEU A 44 1.94 3.80 -7.29
CA LEU A 44 2.80 2.62 -7.13
C LEU A 44 2.71 1.66 -8.32
N ASN A 45 1.52 1.48 -8.90
CA ASN A 45 1.35 0.70 -10.13
C ASN A 45 2.05 1.35 -11.34
N GLN A 46 2.02 2.68 -11.44
CA GLN A 46 2.66 3.44 -12.52
C GLN A 46 4.20 3.36 -12.49
N LEU A 47 4.80 2.96 -11.36
CA LEU A 47 6.24 2.66 -11.32
C LEU A 47 6.60 1.43 -12.17
N ASN A 48 5.63 0.60 -12.55
CA ASN A 48 5.79 -0.58 -13.41
C ASN A 48 6.91 -1.54 -12.94
N LEU A 49 7.07 -1.67 -11.62
CA LEU A 49 8.08 -2.53 -11.02
C LEU A 49 7.61 -3.99 -11.03
N ILE A 50 8.24 -4.83 -11.85
CA ILE A 50 7.89 -6.27 -11.99
C ILE A 50 7.99 -7.01 -10.64
N LYS A 51 8.86 -6.54 -9.74
CA LYS A 51 9.08 -7.10 -8.41
C LYS A 51 7.99 -6.72 -7.39
N LEU A 52 7.13 -5.76 -7.71
CA LEU A 52 5.98 -5.40 -6.89
C LEU A 52 4.72 -6.10 -7.38
N ASN A 53 4.07 -6.84 -6.47
CA ASN A 53 2.76 -7.41 -6.72
C ASN A 53 1.68 -6.68 -5.91
N ASN A 54 0.41 -7.00 -6.16
CA ASN A 54 -0.71 -6.35 -5.48
C ASN A 54 -0.69 -6.50 -3.94
N LYS A 55 -0.11 -7.59 -3.40
CA LYS A 55 0.04 -7.77 -1.95
C LYS A 55 1.08 -6.79 -1.40
N HIS A 56 2.21 -6.65 -2.10
CA HIS A 56 3.25 -5.69 -1.74
C HIS A 56 2.69 -4.27 -1.71
N ILE A 57 2.00 -3.86 -2.77
CA ILE A 57 1.39 -2.53 -2.88
C ILE A 57 0.43 -2.27 -1.71
N SER A 58 -0.45 -3.22 -1.41
CA SER A 58 -1.39 -3.09 -0.28
C SER A 58 -0.65 -2.87 1.04
N LYS A 59 0.44 -3.61 1.26
CA LYS A 59 1.21 -3.53 2.50
C LYS A 59 2.02 -2.23 2.61
N LEU A 60 2.54 -1.72 1.50
CA LEU A 60 3.20 -0.42 1.43
C LEU A 60 2.24 0.72 1.75
N ILE A 61 0.99 0.64 1.28
CA ILE A 61 -0.05 1.62 1.62
C ILE A 61 -0.39 1.57 3.11
N ASP A 62 -0.46 0.37 3.70
CA ASP A 62 -0.77 0.20 5.13
C ASP A 62 0.34 0.72 6.06
N LEU A 63 1.60 0.50 5.69
CA LEU A 63 2.73 0.76 6.57
C LEU A 63 3.47 2.06 6.28
N MET A 64 3.31 2.63 5.08
CA MET A 64 3.91 3.89 4.66
C MET A 64 5.41 4.03 5.02
N PRO A 65 6.28 3.09 4.59
CA PRO A 65 7.69 3.13 4.95
C PRO A 65 8.38 4.43 4.52
N GLU A 66 9.29 4.91 5.36
CA GLU A 66 10.04 6.16 5.15
C GLU A 66 11.46 5.92 4.65
N GLU A 67 11.98 4.73 4.95
CA GLU A 67 13.38 4.34 4.74
C GLU A 67 13.48 2.98 4.05
N LYS A 68 14.63 2.71 3.41
CA LYS A 68 14.85 1.49 2.62
C LYS A 68 14.81 0.25 3.50
N GLU A 69 15.34 0.36 4.71
CA GLU A 69 15.38 -0.69 5.72
C GLU A 69 13.95 -1.15 6.08
N GLU A 70 12.99 -0.23 6.11
CA GLU A 70 11.59 -0.55 6.36
C GLU A 70 10.98 -1.30 5.16
N ILE A 71 11.25 -0.87 3.93
CA ILE A 71 10.83 -1.60 2.72
C ILE A 71 11.36 -3.04 2.75
N SER A 72 12.64 -3.24 3.06
CA SER A 72 13.24 -4.57 3.15
C SER A 72 12.62 -5.44 4.25
N ARG A 73 12.20 -4.84 5.38
CA ARG A 73 11.46 -5.57 6.43
C ARG A 73 10.04 -5.94 6.00
N ILE A 74 9.40 -5.08 5.22
CA ILE A 74 8.03 -5.27 4.74
C ILE A 74 7.98 -6.29 3.60
N LEU A 75 8.97 -6.24 2.72
CA LEU A 75 9.06 -7.00 1.48
C LEU A 75 10.40 -7.79 1.43
N PRO A 76 10.64 -8.72 2.38
CA PRO A 76 11.93 -9.40 2.49
C PRO A 76 12.29 -10.25 1.26
N ASP A 77 11.28 -10.70 0.53
CA ASP A 77 11.44 -11.50 -0.69
C ASP A 77 11.48 -10.63 -1.97
N SER A 78 11.35 -9.31 -1.83
CA SER A 78 11.45 -8.39 -2.96
C SER A 78 12.93 -8.07 -3.18
N ASN A 79 13.52 -8.62 -4.23
CA ASN A 79 14.89 -8.31 -4.66
C ASN A 79 14.98 -6.90 -5.28
N LEU A 80 14.36 -5.90 -4.63
CA LEU A 80 14.36 -4.51 -5.08
C LEU A 80 15.78 -3.96 -5.04
N ASP A 81 16.17 -3.27 -6.11
CA ASP A 81 17.41 -2.51 -6.11
C ASP A 81 17.22 -1.13 -5.46
N GLU A 82 18.32 -0.41 -5.31
CA GLU A 82 18.33 0.89 -4.65
C GLU A 82 17.45 1.94 -5.37
N ASN A 83 17.43 1.92 -6.70
CA ASN A 83 16.64 2.88 -7.48
C ASN A 83 15.14 2.58 -7.35
N GLU A 84 14.77 1.30 -7.40
CA GLU A 84 13.40 0.85 -7.19
C GLU A 84 12.90 1.19 -5.78
N ALA A 85 13.72 0.92 -4.75
CA ALA A 85 13.38 1.27 -3.37
C ALA A 85 13.22 2.79 -3.18
N ASN A 86 14.12 3.59 -3.76
CA ASN A 86 14.02 5.05 -3.73
C ASN A 86 12.73 5.54 -4.41
N ALA A 87 12.37 4.99 -5.57
CA ALA A 87 11.16 5.37 -6.29
C ALA A 87 9.90 5.09 -5.48
N ILE A 88 9.85 3.96 -4.76
CA ILE A 88 8.75 3.62 -3.85
C ILE A 88 8.65 4.63 -2.70
N ILE A 89 9.77 4.93 -2.03
CA ILE A 89 9.81 5.90 -0.93
C ILE A 89 9.34 7.28 -1.41
N SER A 90 9.83 7.73 -2.57
CA SER A 90 9.42 9.00 -3.16
C SER A 90 7.92 9.04 -3.45
N ALA A 91 7.36 7.97 -4.03
CA ALA A 91 5.92 7.87 -4.26
C ALA A 91 5.12 7.94 -2.96
N ILE A 92 5.55 7.26 -1.90
CA ILE A 92 4.86 7.27 -0.59
C ILE A 92 4.91 8.68 0.04
N LYS A 93 6.04 9.39 -0.06
CA LYS A 93 6.21 10.73 0.49
C LYS A 93 5.26 11.77 -0.10
N GLU A 94 4.82 11.61 -1.35
CA GLU A 94 3.84 12.50 -1.99
C GLU A 94 2.45 12.45 -1.32
N PHE A 95 2.12 11.39 -0.56
CA PHE A 95 0.78 11.15 -0.02
C PHE A 95 0.67 11.36 1.50
N LYS A 96 1.77 11.71 2.17
CA LYS A 96 1.75 12.11 3.58
C LYS A 96 1.04 13.45 3.77
#